data_AF-A0AAN9TMI0-F1
#
_entry.id   AF-A0AAN9TMI0-F1
#
_cell.length_a   1.000
_cell.length_b   1.000
_cell.length_c   1.000
_cell.angle_alpha   90.00
_cell.angle_beta   90.00
_cell.angle_gamma   90.00
#
_symmetry.space_group_name_H-M   'P 1'
#
loop_
_entity.id
_entity.type
_entity.pdbx_description
1 polymer ?
#
loop_
_entity_poly.entity_id
_entity_poly.type
_entity_poly.pdbx_seq_one_letter_code
_entity_poly.pdbx_strand_id
1 'polypeptide(L)'
;MKNGDALRQCIDRQEMVRRRWRLLAQALFAGGSVSCARRNNRTYDFLENLSNFFDLFDVHPQPQLAEPTASWYRYELKVDDGCKSVKIRHPTASFTIDQLVGFNNTGNVRVWPSEEVLAYLALKNEPFFAGKSVLEVGGGMSCLAGVLLAQHADCQSVQLTDGHPNAVQNVARIVEANAPNCAVGCEVLVWSEYRQHRRTYDVILAADCLFFDDSRADLLLLVEAVLRPTGVVLMVAPRRGQSLQKFVSCARRSGFRCSVRSHYDKAVWLRHNELKAQKSYDEDAHFPLLVVMTRMSNRVETDSLWQV
;
A
#
# COMPACT_ATOMS: atom_id res chain seq x y z
N MET A 1 -34.74 -22.63 5.36
CA MET A 1 -34.77 -21.61 4.28
C MET A 1 -33.79 -20.43 4.46
N LYS A 2 -33.18 -20.19 5.65
CA LYS A 2 -32.29 -19.02 5.86
C LYS A 2 -30.83 -19.13 5.35
N ASN A 3 -30.34 -20.33 5.00
CA ASN A 3 -28.94 -20.51 4.54
C ASN A 3 -28.74 -20.32 3.03
N GLY A 4 -29.81 -20.33 2.22
CA GLY A 4 -29.72 -20.17 0.76
C GLY A 4 -29.52 -18.72 0.32
N ASP A 5 -30.11 -17.77 1.04
CA ASP A 5 -30.07 -16.34 0.68
C ASP A 5 -28.75 -15.68 1.04
N ALA A 6 -28.12 -16.08 2.15
CA ALA A 6 -26.78 -15.61 2.54
C ALA A 6 -25.70 -16.10 1.55
N LEU A 7 -25.81 -17.35 1.09
CA LEU A 7 -24.88 -17.91 0.09
C LEU A 7 -25.07 -17.24 -1.27
N ARG A 8 -26.32 -16.98 -1.68
CA ARG A 8 -26.63 -16.24 -2.92
C ARG A 8 -26.14 -14.80 -2.88
N GLN A 9 -26.34 -14.09 -1.77
CA GLN A 9 -25.82 -12.73 -1.58
C GLN A 9 -24.28 -12.68 -1.58
N CYS A 10 -23.62 -13.71 -1.04
CA CYS A 10 -22.16 -13.83 -1.07
C CYS A 10 -21.65 -14.06 -2.51
N ILE A 11 -22.29 -14.97 -3.26
CA ILE A 11 -21.96 -15.26 -4.66
C ILE A 11 -22.20 -14.02 -5.56
N ASP A 12 -23.31 -13.32 -5.37
CA ASP A 12 -23.68 -12.13 -6.15
C ASP A 12 -22.76 -10.93 -5.85
N ARG A 13 -22.36 -10.76 -4.58
CA ARG A 13 -21.34 -9.79 -4.17
C ARG A 13 -19.98 -10.11 -4.78
N GLN A 14 -19.58 -11.38 -4.78
CA GLN A 14 -18.35 -11.82 -5.44
C GLN A 14 -18.42 -11.52 -6.95
N GLU A 15 -19.48 -11.91 -7.66
CA GLU A 15 -19.64 -11.64 -9.10
C GLU A 15 -19.64 -10.15 -9.45
N MET A 16 -20.24 -9.29 -8.62
CA MET A 16 -20.21 -7.84 -8.80
C MET A 16 -18.81 -7.27 -8.63
N VAL A 17 -18.05 -7.76 -7.64
CA VAL A 17 -16.63 -7.44 -7.45
C VAL A 17 -15.82 -7.90 -8.68
N ARG A 18 -16.06 -9.13 -9.20
CA ARG A 18 -15.41 -9.62 -10.44
C ARG A 18 -15.67 -8.72 -11.65
N ARG A 19 -16.91 -8.25 -11.84
CA ARG A 19 -17.28 -7.37 -12.96
C ARG A 19 -16.59 -6.01 -12.87
N ARG A 20 -16.54 -5.41 -11.68
CA ARG A 20 -15.85 -4.12 -11.44
C ARG A 20 -14.35 -4.24 -11.66
N TRP A 21 -13.75 -5.37 -11.29
CA TRP A 21 -12.34 -5.67 -11.55
C TRP A 21 -12.01 -5.86 -13.03
N ARG A 22 -12.89 -6.46 -13.82
CA ARG A 22 -12.69 -6.54 -15.28
C ARG A 22 -12.63 -5.14 -15.90
N LEU A 23 -13.45 -4.22 -15.43
CA LEU A 23 -13.43 -2.81 -15.87
C LEU A 23 -12.15 -2.08 -15.39
N LEU A 24 -11.65 -2.40 -14.19
CA LEU A 24 -10.39 -1.83 -13.68
C LEU A 24 -9.15 -2.37 -14.41
N ALA A 25 -9.06 -3.68 -14.62
CA ALA A 25 -7.99 -4.27 -15.42
C ALA A 25 -8.02 -3.66 -16.82
N GLN A 26 -9.20 -3.50 -17.42
CA GLN A 26 -9.34 -2.77 -18.67
C GLN A 26 -8.81 -1.34 -18.56
N ALA A 27 -9.13 -0.56 -17.53
CA ALA A 27 -8.62 0.80 -17.37
C ALA A 27 -7.10 0.88 -17.11
N LEU A 28 -6.55 -0.03 -16.29
CA LEU A 28 -5.12 -0.12 -15.97
C LEU A 28 -4.28 -0.57 -17.16
N PHE A 29 -4.87 -1.32 -18.09
CA PHE A 29 -4.20 -1.88 -19.27
C PHE A 29 -4.68 -1.25 -20.61
N ALA A 30 -5.60 -0.27 -20.59
CA ALA A 30 -6.17 0.40 -21.77
C ALA A 30 -5.26 1.44 -22.45
N GLY A 31 -3.94 1.33 -22.28
CA GLY A 31 -2.96 1.93 -23.19
C GLY A 31 -2.84 1.17 -24.52
N GLY A 32 -3.44 -0.03 -24.64
CA GLY A 32 -3.51 -0.80 -25.88
C GLY A 32 -4.95 -1.17 -26.22
N SER A 33 -5.38 -0.90 -27.45
CA SER A 33 -6.72 -1.21 -27.94
C SER A 33 -7.07 -2.69 -27.76
N VAL A 34 -8.11 -3.00 -26.96
CA VAL A 34 -8.64 -4.36 -26.87
C VAL A 34 -9.88 -4.46 -27.76
N SER A 35 -9.69 -4.94 -28.99
CA SER A 35 -10.80 -5.52 -29.76
C SER A 35 -11.08 -6.91 -29.23
N CYS A 36 -12.33 -7.21 -28.93
CA CYS A 36 -12.81 -8.51 -28.49
C CYS A 36 -12.75 -9.54 -29.65
N ALA A 37 -11.62 -10.22 -29.85
CA ALA A 37 -11.60 -11.46 -30.62
C ALA A 37 -10.34 -12.31 -30.40
N ARG A 38 -10.59 -13.58 -30.05
CA ARG A 38 -9.79 -14.80 -30.31
C ARG A 38 -8.39 -14.95 -29.68
N ARG A 39 -8.31 -16.01 -28.85
CA ARG A 39 -7.19 -16.96 -28.67
C ARG A 39 -5.89 -16.54 -29.36
N ASN A 40 -4.94 -16.05 -28.56
CA ASN A 40 -3.54 -16.44 -28.63
C ASN A 40 -2.86 -16.12 -27.30
N ASN A 41 -2.11 -17.08 -26.78
CA ASN A 41 -1.17 -16.94 -25.66
C ASN A 41 -0.13 -15.87 -26.01
N ARG A 42 -0.45 -14.60 -25.80
CA ARG A 42 0.54 -13.53 -25.68
C ARG A 42 0.61 -13.15 -24.22
N THR A 43 1.59 -13.71 -23.53
CA THR A 43 2.20 -13.08 -22.36
C THR A 43 2.47 -11.63 -22.72
N TYR A 44 1.78 -10.71 -22.04
CA TYR A 44 2.00 -9.29 -22.25
C TYR A 44 3.38 -8.95 -21.67
N ASP A 45 4.38 -8.84 -22.54
CA ASP A 45 5.72 -8.29 -22.25
C ASP A 45 5.62 -6.78 -22.00
N PHE A 46 4.98 -6.38 -20.90
CA PHE A 46 5.04 -5.03 -20.33
C PHE A 46 6.07 -4.94 -19.19
N LEU A 47 7.01 -5.90 -19.13
CA LEU A 47 7.96 -6.07 -18.02
C LEU A 47 9.27 -5.27 -18.17
N GLU A 48 9.44 -4.46 -19.22
CA GLU A 48 10.75 -3.87 -19.50
C GLU A 48 11.04 -2.48 -18.91
N ASN A 49 10.16 -1.88 -18.09
CA ASN A 49 10.53 -0.65 -17.37
C ASN A 49 9.65 -0.38 -16.14
N LEU A 50 10.30 0.06 -15.05
CA LEU A 50 9.75 0.82 -13.91
C LEU A 50 9.26 0.03 -12.68
N SER A 51 10.21 -0.16 -11.76
CA SER A 51 9.98 -0.35 -10.32
C SER A 51 9.72 0.96 -9.56
N ASN A 52 9.87 2.12 -10.21
CA ASN A 52 9.69 3.44 -9.63
C ASN A 52 8.79 4.27 -10.55
N PHE A 53 7.66 4.71 -10.04
CA PHE A 53 6.77 5.57 -10.80
C PHE A 53 7.12 7.05 -10.55
N PHE A 54 7.56 7.35 -9.33
CA PHE A 54 8.00 8.68 -8.93
C PHE A 54 9.53 8.83 -8.90
N ASP A 55 10.28 7.79 -9.32
CA ASP A 55 11.75 7.77 -9.35
C ASP A 55 12.38 8.19 -8.02
N LEU A 56 11.77 7.78 -6.90
CA LEU A 56 12.23 8.15 -5.56
C LEU A 56 13.33 7.23 -5.03
N PHE A 57 13.41 6.01 -5.55
CA PHE A 57 14.42 5.02 -5.18
C PHE A 57 15.25 4.63 -6.39
N ASP A 58 16.55 4.43 -6.21
CA ASP A 58 17.35 3.67 -7.17
C ASP A 58 17.06 2.17 -6.95
N VAL A 59 16.70 1.45 -8.01
CA VAL A 59 16.32 0.02 -7.90
C VAL A 59 17.29 -0.85 -8.69
N HIS A 60 17.99 -1.73 -7.97
CA HIS A 60 19.05 -2.57 -8.53
C HIS A 60 18.69 -4.05 -8.44
N PRO A 61 18.65 -4.81 -9.54
CA PRO A 61 18.49 -6.26 -9.49
C PRO A 61 19.54 -6.92 -8.60
N GLN A 62 19.15 -7.98 -7.88
CA GLN A 62 20.01 -8.79 -7.02
C GLN A 62 20.04 -10.23 -7.54
N PRO A 63 20.72 -10.49 -8.68
CA PRO A 63 20.72 -11.80 -9.33
C PRO A 63 21.26 -12.92 -8.43
N GLN A 64 22.13 -12.59 -7.49
CA GLN A 64 22.69 -13.53 -6.52
C GLN A 64 21.68 -14.05 -5.48
N LEU A 65 20.52 -13.39 -5.35
CA LEU A 65 19.42 -13.84 -4.50
C LEU A 65 18.26 -14.44 -5.32
N ALA A 66 18.36 -14.47 -6.65
CA ALA A 66 17.28 -14.91 -7.51
C ALA A 66 16.86 -16.35 -7.23
N GLU A 67 15.55 -16.59 -7.29
CA GLU A 67 14.93 -17.89 -7.08
C GLU A 67 14.10 -18.25 -8.32
N PRO A 68 13.80 -19.54 -8.57
CA PRO A 68 12.93 -19.94 -9.69
C PRO A 68 11.55 -19.28 -9.69
N THR A 69 11.09 -18.83 -8.51
CA THR A 69 9.74 -18.27 -8.31
C THR A 69 9.75 -16.79 -7.95
N ALA A 70 10.91 -16.14 -7.89
CA ALA A 70 11.02 -14.73 -7.55
C ALA A 70 12.34 -14.09 -7.99
N SER A 71 12.25 -12.81 -8.33
CA SER A 71 13.40 -11.93 -8.52
C SER A 71 13.57 -11.04 -7.30
N TRP A 72 14.81 -10.67 -7.00
CA TRP A 72 15.13 -9.78 -5.88
C TRP A 72 15.70 -8.47 -6.40
N TYR A 73 15.36 -7.39 -5.72
CA TYR A 73 15.79 -6.04 -6.04
C TYR A 73 16.23 -5.34 -4.77
N ARG A 74 17.21 -4.44 -4.88
CA ARG A 74 17.63 -3.56 -3.80
C ARG A 74 17.09 -2.17 -4.10
N TYR A 75 16.19 -1.71 -3.23
CA TYR A 75 15.63 -0.37 -3.27
C TYR A 75 16.53 0.54 -2.42
N GLU A 76 17.07 1.59 -3.04
CA GLU A 76 18.06 2.49 -2.46
C GLU A 76 17.54 3.92 -2.46
N LEU A 77 17.55 4.58 -1.29
CA LEU A 77 17.31 6.00 -1.15
C LEU A 77 18.60 6.69 -0.72
N LYS A 78 19.01 7.68 -1.51
CA LYS A 78 20.09 8.60 -1.14
C LYS A 78 19.55 9.63 -0.15
N VAL A 79 20.21 9.76 0.99
CA VAL A 79 19.91 10.74 2.03
C VAL A 79 21.18 11.57 2.28
N ASP A 80 21.03 12.73 2.92
CA ASP A 80 22.17 13.65 3.11
C ASP A 80 23.36 12.99 3.83
N ASP A 81 23.08 12.09 4.77
CA ASP A 81 24.09 11.35 5.56
C ASP A 81 24.42 9.94 5.02
N GLY A 82 24.13 9.67 3.74
CA GLY A 82 24.55 8.45 3.07
C GLY A 82 23.45 7.77 2.27
N CYS A 83 23.29 6.47 2.48
CA CYS A 83 22.45 5.63 1.63
C CYS A 83 21.69 4.63 2.49
N LYS A 84 20.37 4.61 2.33
CA LYS A 84 19.47 3.67 3.01
C LYS A 84 18.90 2.73 1.98
N SER A 85 19.01 1.43 2.21
CA SER A 85 18.49 0.45 1.27
C SER A 85 17.93 -0.78 1.95
N VAL A 86 17.02 -1.46 1.24
CA VAL A 86 16.43 -2.75 1.62
C VAL A 86 16.33 -3.64 0.40
N LYS A 87 16.37 -4.95 0.62
CA LYS A 87 16.14 -5.96 -0.43
C LYS A 87 14.66 -6.32 -0.45
N ILE A 88 14.04 -6.29 -1.62
CA ILE A 88 12.62 -6.60 -1.82
C ILE A 88 12.52 -7.77 -2.81
N ARG A 89 11.67 -8.75 -2.46
CA ARG A 89 11.41 -9.96 -3.24
C ARG A 89 10.15 -9.77 -4.07
N HIS A 90 10.26 -9.89 -5.38
CA HIS A 90 9.16 -9.81 -6.34
C HIS A 90 8.85 -11.22 -6.88
N PRO A 91 7.73 -11.85 -6.49
CA PRO A 91 7.39 -13.17 -7.00
C PRO A 91 7.07 -13.15 -8.50
N THR A 92 7.60 -14.13 -9.23
CA THR A 92 7.49 -14.25 -10.69
C THR A 92 6.23 -15.02 -11.13
N ALA A 93 5.20 -15.10 -10.27
CA ALA A 93 4.09 -16.03 -10.50
C ALA A 93 3.29 -15.69 -11.77
N SER A 94 2.98 -16.73 -12.56
CA SER A 94 1.98 -16.68 -13.61
C SER A 94 0.59 -16.79 -12.97
N PHE A 95 -0.15 -15.69 -12.96
CA PHE A 95 -1.49 -15.67 -12.36
C PHE A 95 -2.53 -16.20 -13.35
N THR A 96 -3.41 -17.07 -12.87
CA THR A 96 -4.69 -17.32 -13.54
C THR A 96 -5.64 -16.14 -13.31
N ILE A 97 -6.56 -15.89 -14.25
CA ILE A 97 -7.57 -14.82 -14.10
C ILE A 97 -8.36 -14.99 -12.79
N ASP A 98 -8.66 -16.23 -12.38
CA ASP A 98 -9.39 -16.49 -11.13
C ASP A 98 -8.57 -16.12 -9.88
N GLN A 99 -7.25 -16.25 -9.92
CA GLN A 99 -6.36 -15.77 -8.87
C GLN A 99 -6.31 -14.23 -8.85
N LEU A 100 -6.33 -13.55 -10.00
CA LEU A 100 -6.44 -12.08 -10.08
C LEU A 100 -7.77 -11.52 -9.56
N VAL A 101 -8.82 -12.34 -9.51
CA VAL A 101 -10.21 -11.93 -9.32
C VAL A 101 -10.69 -12.05 -7.86
N GLY A 102 -9.96 -12.76 -7.00
CA GLY A 102 -10.37 -13.04 -5.61
C GLY A 102 -9.92 -12.02 -4.57
N PHE A 103 -8.69 -11.50 -4.70
CA PHE A 103 -8.05 -10.56 -3.77
C PHE A 103 -6.98 -9.77 -4.55
N ASN A 104 -6.64 -8.57 -4.04
CA ASN A 104 -5.78 -7.53 -4.61
C ASN A 104 -4.37 -8.03 -5.05
N ASN A 105 -4.27 -8.77 -6.16
CA ASN A 105 -3.01 -9.41 -6.59
C ASN A 105 -2.16 -8.54 -7.52
N THR A 106 -2.55 -7.29 -7.74
CA THR A 106 -1.79 -6.30 -8.51
C THR A 106 -0.50 -5.86 -7.78
N GLY A 107 -0.40 -6.07 -6.46
CA GLY A 107 0.84 -5.93 -5.67
C GLY A 107 1.86 -7.05 -5.91
N ASN A 108 1.51 -8.09 -6.67
CA ASN A 108 2.40 -9.23 -6.92
C ASN A 108 3.36 -9.05 -8.09
N VAL A 109 3.21 -7.96 -8.85
CA VAL A 109 4.05 -7.67 -10.02
C VAL A 109 5.04 -6.54 -9.73
N ARG A 110 4.68 -5.57 -8.86
CA ARG A 110 5.51 -4.39 -8.55
C ARG A 110 5.08 -3.64 -7.28
N VAL A 111 5.98 -2.82 -6.73
CA VAL A 111 5.68 -1.78 -5.74
C VAL A 111 4.77 -0.72 -6.38
N TRP A 112 3.71 -0.32 -5.67
CA TRP A 112 2.74 0.66 -6.17
C TRP A 112 3.25 2.10 -5.97
N PRO A 113 2.84 3.07 -6.82
CA PRO A 113 3.29 4.45 -6.67
C PRO A 113 2.98 5.05 -5.28
N SER A 114 1.85 4.69 -4.68
CA SER A 114 1.51 5.14 -3.32
C SER A 114 2.40 4.51 -2.25
N GLU A 115 2.82 3.26 -2.46
CA GLU A 115 3.71 2.53 -1.56
C GLU A 115 5.13 3.09 -1.64
N GLU A 116 5.62 3.36 -2.85
CA GLU A 116 6.89 4.05 -3.11
C GLU A 116 6.92 5.42 -2.39
N VAL A 117 5.87 6.23 -2.56
CA VAL A 117 5.78 7.55 -1.93
C VAL A 117 5.66 7.44 -0.40
N LEU A 118 4.86 6.50 0.12
CA LEU A 118 4.75 6.28 1.58
C LEU A 118 6.09 5.89 2.19
N ALA A 119 6.81 4.96 1.55
CA ALA A 119 8.14 4.52 1.94
C ALA A 119 9.16 5.67 1.94
N TYR A 120 9.19 6.48 0.87
CA TYR A 120 10.03 7.65 0.77
C TYR A 120 9.77 8.65 1.90
N LEU A 121 8.50 9.00 2.12
CA LEU A 121 8.12 9.95 3.18
C LEU A 121 8.52 9.41 4.55
N ALA A 122 8.18 8.15 4.84
CA ALA A 122 8.49 7.49 6.10
C ALA A 122 9.98 7.57 6.44
N LEU A 123 10.85 7.27 5.46
CA LEU A 123 12.29 7.28 5.66
C LEU A 123 12.87 8.70 5.81
N LYS A 124 12.34 9.68 5.05
CA LYS A 124 12.72 11.09 5.16
C LYS A 124 12.45 11.69 6.54
N ASN A 125 11.50 11.10 7.26
CA ASN A 125 11.09 11.54 8.60
C ASN A 125 11.29 10.43 9.62
N GLU A 126 12.29 9.57 9.44
CA GLU A 126 12.56 8.46 10.36
C GLU A 126 12.65 8.86 11.85
N PRO A 127 13.14 10.05 12.26
CA PRO A 127 13.21 10.40 13.68
C PRO A 127 11.82 10.47 14.33
N PHE A 128 10.77 10.70 13.54
CA PHE A 128 9.39 10.66 14.03
C PHE A 128 9.02 9.28 14.59
N PHE A 129 9.63 8.20 14.10
CA PHE A 129 9.28 6.83 14.52
C PHE A 129 10.07 6.34 15.73
N ALA A 130 10.99 7.15 16.26
CA ALA A 130 11.79 6.79 17.42
C ALA A 130 10.92 6.34 18.61
N GLY A 131 11.15 5.12 19.07
CA GLY A 131 10.41 4.48 20.17
C GLY A 131 8.94 4.16 19.87
N LYS A 132 8.47 4.28 18.62
CA LYS A 132 7.06 4.05 18.27
C LYS A 132 6.80 2.62 17.84
N SER A 133 5.60 2.15 18.17
CA SER A 133 5.01 0.93 17.59
C SER A 133 4.27 1.28 16.30
N VAL A 134 4.65 0.62 15.21
CA VAL A 134 4.15 0.90 13.85
C VAL A 134 3.38 -0.31 13.32
N LEU A 135 2.22 -0.08 12.73
CA LEU A 135 1.45 -1.07 11.99
C LEU A 135 1.34 -0.63 10.53
N GLU A 136 1.76 -1.46 9.59
CA GLU A 136 1.48 -1.29 8.18
C GLU A 136 0.34 -2.23 7.77
N VAL A 137 -0.75 -1.65 7.24
CA VAL A 137 -1.93 -2.39 6.80
C VAL A 137 -2.03 -2.43 5.28
N GLY A 138 -2.33 -3.61 4.74
CA GLY A 138 -2.50 -3.79 3.31
C GLY A 138 -1.24 -3.48 2.51
N GLY A 139 -0.06 -3.77 3.07
CA GLY A 139 1.23 -3.47 2.44
C GLY A 139 1.57 -4.38 1.25
N GLY A 140 0.65 -5.28 0.88
CA GLY A 140 0.82 -6.18 -0.25
C GLY A 140 2.03 -7.08 -0.11
N MET A 141 2.72 -7.34 -1.23
CA MET A 141 3.85 -8.27 -1.25
C MET A 141 5.13 -7.70 -0.67
N SER A 142 5.24 -6.38 -0.47
CA SER A 142 6.48 -5.75 -0.04
C SER A 142 6.43 -5.24 1.39
N CYS A 143 5.34 -4.57 1.80
CA CYS A 143 5.33 -3.73 3.00
C CYS A 143 6.60 -2.83 3.04
N LEU A 144 6.87 -2.15 1.92
CA LEU A 144 8.15 -1.48 1.67
C LEU A 144 8.40 -0.40 2.72
N ALA A 145 7.38 0.36 3.10
CA ALA A 145 7.53 1.44 4.07
C ALA A 145 7.88 0.89 5.46
N GLY A 146 7.18 -0.14 5.92
CA GLY A 146 7.46 -0.79 7.20
C GLY A 146 8.79 -1.52 7.21
N VAL A 147 9.19 -2.20 6.12
CA VAL A 147 10.50 -2.86 6.01
C VAL A 147 11.64 -1.84 6.09
N LEU A 148 11.52 -0.69 5.42
CA LEU A 148 12.50 0.39 5.51
C LEU A 148 12.60 0.95 6.93
N LEU A 149 11.47 1.25 7.57
CA LEU A 149 11.45 1.74 8.95
C LEU A 149 12.03 0.72 9.93
N ALA A 150 11.72 -0.56 9.75
CA ALA A 150 12.23 -1.60 10.61
C ALA A 150 13.76 -1.70 10.58
N GLN A 151 14.40 -1.39 9.44
CA GLN A 151 15.84 -1.44 9.27
C GLN A 151 16.55 -0.12 9.55
N HIS A 152 15.93 1.03 9.30
CA HIS A 152 16.64 2.33 9.33
C HIS A 152 16.15 3.30 10.39
N ALA A 153 14.96 3.09 10.98
CA ALA A 153 14.43 3.94 12.04
C ALA A 153 14.54 3.27 13.41
N ASP A 154 14.65 4.07 14.47
CA ASP A 154 14.68 3.61 15.87
C ASP A 154 13.27 3.22 16.39
N CYS A 155 12.52 2.42 15.63
CA CYS A 155 11.18 1.96 16.02
C CYS A 155 11.24 1.05 17.26
N GLN A 156 10.20 1.09 18.09
CA GLN A 156 10.03 0.07 19.14
C GLN A 156 9.69 -1.29 18.51
N SER A 157 8.76 -1.30 17.57
CA SER A 157 8.34 -2.50 16.84
C SER A 157 7.62 -2.10 15.56
N VAL A 158 7.67 -2.98 14.56
CA VAL A 158 6.96 -2.84 13.30
C VAL A 158 6.15 -4.11 13.03
N GLN A 159 4.85 -3.97 12.81
CA GLN A 159 3.97 -5.06 12.39
C GLN A 159 3.59 -4.85 10.91
N LEU A 160 4.01 -5.79 10.06
CA LEU A 160 3.77 -5.79 8.62
C LEU A 160 2.60 -6.72 8.32
N THR A 161 1.55 -6.20 7.66
CA THR A 161 0.31 -6.96 7.50
C THR A 161 -0.33 -6.79 6.13
N ASP A 162 -0.98 -7.87 5.70
CA ASP A 162 -1.85 -7.90 4.54
C ASP A 162 -2.99 -8.90 4.80
N GLY A 163 -4.10 -8.77 4.07
CA GLY A 163 -5.21 -9.72 4.14
C GLY A 163 -4.93 -11.06 3.46
N HIS A 164 -3.89 -11.13 2.63
CA HIS A 164 -3.58 -12.33 1.85
C HIS A 164 -2.39 -13.12 2.44
N PRO A 165 -2.55 -14.41 2.77
CA PRO A 165 -1.48 -15.22 3.37
C PRO A 165 -0.19 -15.29 2.55
N ASN A 166 -0.27 -15.37 1.21
CA ASN A 166 0.95 -15.43 0.40
C ASN A 166 1.71 -14.10 0.40
N ALA A 167 1.00 -12.98 0.60
CA ALA A 167 1.64 -11.67 0.72
C ALA A 167 2.45 -11.59 2.01
N VAL A 168 1.83 -11.96 3.12
CA VAL A 168 2.50 -12.05 4.42
C VAL A 168 3.68 -13.03 4.41
N GLN A 169 3.54 -14.17 3.73
CA GLN A 169 4.66 -15.11 3.55
C GLN A 169 5.81 -14.50 2.75
N ASN A 170 5.52 -13.74 1.68
CA ASN A 170 6.56 -13.05 0.92
C ASN A 170 7.26 -11.95 1.76
N VAL A 171 6.48 -11.18 2.51
CA VAL A 171 6.99 -10.15 3.42
C VAL A 171 7.88 -10.76 4.50
N ALA A 172 7.51 -11.92 5.06
CA ALA A 172 8.36 -12.64 6.01
C ALA A 172 9.73 -13.00 5.39
N ARG A 173 9.76 -13.47 4.14
CA ARG A 173 11.02 -13.70 3.41
C ARG A 173 11.83 -12.43 3.19
N ILE A 174 11.16 -11.32 2.90
CA ILE A 174 11.79 -10.00 2.76
C ILE A 174 12.46 -9.61 4.09
N VAL A 175 11.75 -9.74 5.21
CA VAL A 175 12.31 -9.45 6.54
C VAL A 175 13.52 -10.33 6.85
N GLU A 176 13.46 -11.64 6.55
CA GLU A 176 14.58 -12.58 6.72
C GLU A 176 15.83 -12.20 5.93
N ALA A 177 15.67 -11.60 4.75
CA ALA A 177 16.78 -11.21 3.87
C ALA A 177 17.41 -9.83 4.24
N ASN A 178 16.77 -9.11 5.16
CA ASN A 178 17.19 -7.79 5.64
C ASN A 178 17.62 -7.88 7.11
N ALA A 179 18.15 -6.77 7.65
CA ALA A 179 18.65 -6.71 9.02
C ALA A 179 17.85 -5.67 9.82
N PRO A 180 16.63 -6.00 10.30
CA PRO A 180 15.83 -5.06 11.07
C PRO A 180 16.51 -4.70 12.40
N ASN A 181 16.45 -3.42 12.76
CA ASN A 181 16.98 -2.86 14.01
C ASN A 181 15.98 -2.91 15.17
N CYS A 182 14.76 -3.41 14.93
CA CYS A 182 13.69 -3.51 15.92
C CYS A 182 12.92 -4.83 15.81
N ALA A 183 11.99 -5.06 16.73
CA ALA A 183 11.11 -6.22 16.66
C ALA A 183 10.14 -6.12 15.47
N VAL A 184 10.17 -7.12 14.59
CA VAL A 184 9.28 -7.18 13.41
C VAL A 184 8.36 -8.38 13.49
N GLY A 185 7.07 -8.15 13.25
CA GLY A 185 6.07 -9.21 13.07
C GLY A 185 5.47 -9.17 11.67
N CYS A 186 5.23 -10.34 11.08
CA CYS A 186 4.47 -10.47 9.83
C CYS A 186 3.18 -11.25 10.14
N GLU A 187 2.02 -10.69 9.88
CA GLU A 187 0.73 -11.29 10.25
C GLU A 187 -0.34 -11.08 9.17
N VAL A 188 -1.19 -12.11 8.98
CA VAL A 188 -2.40 -11.97 8.17
C VAL A 188 -3.42 -11.15 8.95
N LEU A 189 -3.79 -10.01 8.40
CA LEU A 189 -4.72 -9.07 9.01
C LEU A 189 -5.89 -8.82 8.07
N VAL A 190 -7.02 -9.46 8.36
CA VAL A 190 -8.29 -9.24 7.66
C VAL A 190 -9.05 -8.13 8.39
N TRP A 191 -9.27 -6.99 7.71
CA TRP A 191 -9.80 -5.79 8.36
C TRP A 191 -11.16 -5.98 9.05
N SER A 192 -12.04 -6.82 8.49
CA SER A 192 -13.36 -7.11 9.06
C SER A 192 -13.28 -7.88 10.39
N GLU A 193 -12.13 -8.49 10.69
CA GLU A 193 -11.84 -9.24 11.92
C GLU A 193 -11.20 -8.36 13.01
N TYR A 194 -11.26 -7.03 12.86
CA TYR A 194 -10.61 -6.04 13.73
C TYR A 194 -10.75 -6.29 15.25
N ARG A 195 -11.86 -6.89 15.70
CA ARG A 195 -12.12 -7.20 17.11
C ARG A 195 -11.18 -8.24 17.71
N GLN A 196 -10.54 -9.06 16.87
CA GLN A 196 -9.59 -10.09 17.30
C GLN A 196 -8.22 -9.49 17.63
N HIS A 197 -7.87 -8.32 17.06
CA HIS A 197 -6.60 -7.67 17.32
C HIS A 197 -6.63 -6.93 18.65
N ARG A 198 -5.71 -7.29 19.54
CA ARG A 198 -5.59 -6.72 20.90
C ARG A 198 -4.50 -5.67 21.03
N ARG A 199 -3.58 -5.61 20.06
CA ARG A 199 -2.45 -4.68 20.08
C ARG A 199 -2.89 -3.30 19.62
N THR A 200 -2.25 -2.27 20.15
CA THR A 200 -2.45 -0.89 19.72
C THR A 200 -1.13 -0.25 19.32
N TYR A 201 -1.18 0.65 18.35
CA TYR A 201 -0.03 1.21 17.66
C TYR A 201 -0.01 2.73 17.76
N ASP A 202 1.20 3.28 17.81
CA ASP A 202 1.44 4.72 17.79
C ASP A 202 1.29 5.28 16.37
N VAL A 203 1.66 4.49 15.36
CA VAL A 203 1.56 4.87 13.95
C VAL A 203 0.91 3.75 13.14
N ILE A 204 -0.05 4.11 12.28
CA ILE A 204 -0.60 3.21 11.26
C ILE A 204 -0.20 3.75 9.87
N LEU A 205 0.38 2.90 9.04
CA LEU A 205 0.78 3.16 7.66
C LEU A 205 -0.18 2.44 6.70
N ALA A 206 -0.58 3.11 5.62
CA ALA A 206 -1.43 2.50 4.59
C ALA A 206 -1.18 3.13 3.20
N ALA A 207 -0.90 2.30 2.19
CA ALA A 207 -0.77 2.74 0.81
C ALA A 207 -1.90 2.17 -0.06
N ASP A 208 -2.56 3.03 -0.84
CA ASP A 208 -3.59 2.67 -1.84
C ASP A 208 -4.69 1.68 -1.35
N CYS A 209 -5.02 1.76 -0.06
CA CYS A 209 -5.97 0.84 0.60
C CYS A 209 -7.46 1.20 0.39
N LEU A 210 -7.77 2.27 -0.37
CA LEU A 210 -9.12 2.85 -0.44
C LEU A 210 -9.95 2.40 -1.65
N PHE A 211 -9.44 1.45 -2.43
CA PHE A 211 -10.01 1.08 -3.71
C PHE A 211 -11.41 0.43 -3.60
N PHE A 212 -11.63 -0.55 -2.72
CA PHE A 212 -12.92 -1.27 -2.64
C PHE A 212 -13.90 -0.60 -1.69
N ASP A 213 -15.12 -0.37 -2.19
CA ASP A 213 -16.19 0.23 -1.40
C ASP A 213 -16.48 -0.55 -0.11
N ASP A 214 -16.54 -1.88 -0.21
CA ASP A 214 -16.90 -2.77 0.89
C ASP A 214 -15.84 -2.82 1.99
N SER A 215 -14.55 -2.67 1.65
CA SER A 215 -13.44 -2.80 2.62
C SER A 215 -13.09 -1.49 3.33
N ARG A 216 -13.51 -0.32 2.81
CA ARG A 216 -13.20 0.99 3.42
C ARG A 216 -13.78 1.15 4.83
N ALA A 217 -14.98 0.60 5.07
CA ALA A 217 -15.61 0.65 6.39
C ALA A 217 -14.84 -0.22 7.39
N ASP A 218 -14.47 -1.43 6.99
CA ASP A 218 -13.68 -2.35 7.82
C ASP A 218 -12.30 -1.79 8.15
N LEU A 219 -11.63 -1.14 7.20
CA LEU A 219 -10.37 -0.44 7.44
C LEU A 219 -10.50 0.65 8.50
N LEU A 220 -11.56 1.46 8.43
CA LEU A 220 -11.79 2.52 9.42
C LEU A 220 -12.05 1.93 10.81
N LEU A 221 -12.85 0.86 10.90
CA LEU A 221 -13.12 0.15 12.16
C LEU A 221 -11.85 -0.48 12.75
N LEU A 222 -10.98 -1.02 11.91
CA LEU A 222 -9.66 -1.49 12.31
C LEU A 222 -8.82 -0.34 12.89
N VAL A 223 -8.70 0.77 12.16
CA VAL A 223 -7.96 1.96 12.62
C VAL A 223 -8.51 2.46 13.96
N GLU A 224 -9.84 2.51 14.13
CA GLU A 224 -10.47 2.87 15.40
C GLU A 224 -10.13 1.91 16.54
N ALA A 225 -10.00 0.62 16.28
CA ALA A 225 -9.71 -0.39 17.29
C ALA A 225 -8.23 -0.42 17.70
N VAL A 226 -7.30 -0.22 16.75
CA VAL A 226 -5.87 -0.46 16.98
C VAL A 226 -5.03 0.81 17.09
N LEU A 227 -5.57 1.99 16.79
CA LEU A 227 -4.82 3.25 16.98
C LEU A 227 -4.85 3.70 18.44
N ARG A 228 -3.68 4.00 19.02
CA ARG A 228 -3.58 4.58 20.37
C ARG A 228 -4.27 5.96 20.47
N PRO A 229 -4.62 6.43 21.68
CA PRO A 229 -5.25 7.75 21.86
C PRO A 229 -4.48 8.93 21.24
N THR A 230 -3.15 8.87 21.28
CA THR A 230 -2.22 9.86 20.71
C THR A 230 -1.63 9.43 19.37
N GLY A 231 -2.15 8.35 18.79
CA GLY A 231 -1.61 7.79 17.55
C GLY A 231 -1.89 8.64 16.32
N VAL A 232 -1.12 8.36 15.27
CA VAL A 232 -1.20 9.00 13.96
C VAL A 232 -1.41 7.94 12.88
N VAL A 233 -2.28 8.22 11.91
CA VAL A 233 -2.39 7.44 10.67
C VAL A 233 -1.75 8.23 9.55
N LEU A 234 -0.85 7.60 8.81
CA LEU A 234 -0.25 8.12 7.59
C LEU A 234 -0.72 7.24 6.44
N MET A 235 -1.55 7.81 5.59
CA MET A 235 -2.09 7.11 4.43
C MET A 235 -1.73 7.85 3.16
N VAL A 236 -1.27 7.11 2.16
CA VAL A 236 -0.95 7.65 0.85
C VAL A 236 -1.83 6.94 -0.16
N ALA A 237 -2.70 7.68 -0.84
CA ALA A 237 -3.61 7.08 -1.81
C ALA A 237 -4.03 8.10 -2.88
N PRO A 238 -4.22 7.66 -4.15
CA PRO A 238 -4.82 8.49 -5.17
C PRO A 238 -6.29 8.78 -4.88
N ARG A 239 -6.83 9.80 -5.57
CA ARG A 239 -8.22 10.23 -5.38
C ARG A 239 -9.21 9.13 -5.76
N ARG A 240 -8.98 8.48 -6.90
CA ARG A 240 -9.82 7.43 -7.52
C ARG A 240 -11.30 7.77 -7.39
N GLY A 241 -11.73 8.79 -8.13
CA GLY A 241 -13.07 9.36 -8.13
C GLY A 241 -13.44 9.97 -6.77
N GLN A 242 -14.32 9.29 -6.04
CA GLN A 242 -14.78 9.73 -4.72
C GLN A 242 -14.30 8.83 -3.58
N SER A 243 -13.48 7.81 -3.86
CA SER A 243 -13.11 6.79 -2.87
C SER A 243 -12.39 7.41 -1.67
N LEU A 244 -11.36 8.23 -1.91
CA LEU A 244 -10.61 8.93 -0.88
C LEU A 244 -11.48 9.92 -0.10
N GLN A 245 -12.27 10.74 -0.81
CA GLN A 245 -13.14 11.72 -0.17
C GLN A 245 -14.18 11.05 0.73
N LYS A 246 -14.78 9.95 0.29
CA LYS A 246 -15.75 9.18 1.08
C LYS A 246 -15.10 8.61 2.34
N PHE A 247 -13.91 8.02 2.23
CA PHE A 247 -13.16 7.53 3.40
C PHE A 247 -12.91 8.65 4.42
N VAL A 248 -12.33 9.77 3.98
CA VAL A 248 -12.04 10.93 4.85
C VAL A 248 -13.31 11.49 5.50
N SER A 249 -14.44 11.53 4.77
CA SER A 249 -15.73 11.98 5.30
C SER A 249 -16.30 11.01 6.33
N CYS A 250 -16.08 9.70 6.18
CA CYS A 250 -16.41 8.70 7.20
C CYS A 250 -15.51 8.87 8.43
N ALA A 251 -14.19 8.96 8.24
CA ALA A 251 -13.24 9.13 9.33
C ALA A 251 -13.53 10.37 10.19
N ARG A 252 -13.86 11.51 9.57
CA ARG A 252 -14.27 12.73 10.30
C ARG A 252 -15.52 12.50 11.15
N ARG A 253 -16.54 11.83 10.62
CA ARG A 253 -17.75 11.47 11.36
C ARG A 253 -17.48 10.49 12.51
N SER A 254 -16.46 9.64 12.35
CA SER A 254 -15.97 8.68 13.35
C SER A 254 -15.08 9.28 14.44
N GLY A 255 -14.85 10.60 14.45
CA GLY A 255 -14.08 11.23 15.51
C GLY A 255 -12.61 11.51 15.19
N PHE A 256 -12.21 11.46 13.91
CA PHE A 256 -10.86 11.81 13.48
C PHE A 256 -10.76 13.24 12.96
N ARG A 257 -9.64 13.90 13.23
CA ARG A 257 -9.18 15.03 12.42
C ARG A 257 -8.43 14.45 11.22
N CYS A 258 -8.67 14.99 10.04
CA CYS A 258 -8.04 14.52 8.80
C CYS A 258 -7.54 15.71 7.98
N SER A 259 -6.25 15.69 7.65
CA SER A 259 -5.60 16.60 6.70
C SER A 259 -5.34 15.84 5.41
N VAL A 260 -5.69 16.41 4.25
CA VAL A 260 -5.44 15.82 2.93
C VAL A 260 -4.60 16.79 2.14
N ARG A 261 -3.41 16.37 1.71
CA ARG A 261 -2.40 17.23 1.09
C ARG A 261 -2.01 16.69 -0.28
N SER A 262 -1.88 17.61 -1.23
CA SER A 262 -1.28 17.36 -2.55
C SER A 262 0.18 17.81 -2.61
N HIS A 263 0.54 18.85 -1.87
CA HIS A 263 1.91 19.41 -1.85
C HIS A 263 2.56 19.09 -0.51
N TYR A 264 2.88 17.81 -0.29
CA TYR A 264 3.52 17.33 0.93
C TYR A 264 5.03 17.11 0.78
N ASP A 265 5.54 17.07 -0.46
CA ASP A 265 6.97 16.96 -0.75
C ASP A 265 7.31 17.57 -2.11
N LYS A 266 8.46 18.26 -2.19
CA LYS A 266 8.90 18.97 -3.40
C LYS A 266 9.31 18.01 -4.53
N ALA A 267 10.01 16.91 -4.23
CA ALA A 267 10.46 15.96 -5.26
C ALA A 267 9.26 15.22 -5.87
N VAL A 268 8.33 14.78 -5.02
CA VAL A 268 7.08 14.15 -5.47
C VAL A 268 6.25 15.11 -6.32
N TRP A 269 6.14 16.38 -5.91
CA TRP A 269 5.39 17.40 -6.66
C TRP A 269 6.04 17.74 -8.01
N LEU A 270 7.37 17.87 -8.06
CA LEU A 270 8.10 18.10 -9.31
C LEU A 270 7.86 16.95 -10.29
N ARG A 271 8.04 15.70 -9.82
CA ARG A 271 7.84 14.52 -10.65
C ARG A 271 6.39 14.38 -11.12
N HIS A 272 5.42 14.67 -10.25
CA HIS A 272 4.01 14.75 -10.64
C HIS A 272 3.77 15.69 -11.83
N ASN A 273 4.37 16.88 -11.83
CA ASN A 273 4.21 17.84 -12.92
C ASN A 273 4.88 17.37 -14.22
N GLU A 274 6.01 16.69 -14.15
CA GLU A 274 6.63 16.06 -15.32
C GLU A 274 5.75 14.95 -15.91
N LEU A 275 5.16 14.11 -15.05
CA LEU A 275 4.30 13.02 -15.44
C LEU A 275 3.01 13.51 -16.12
N LYS A 276 2.50 14.71 -15.80
CA LYS A 276 1.34 15.31 -16.47
C LYS A 276 1.50 15.46 -17.98
N ALA A 277 2.73 15.58 -18.48
CA ALA A 277 2.99 15.65 -19.90
C ALA A 277 2.85 14.29 -20.62
N GLN A 278 2.79 13.18 -19.87
CA GLN A 278 2.73 11.82 -20.41
C GLN A 278 1.28 11.36 -20.59
N LYS A 279 0.97 10.80 -21.76
CA LYS A 279 -0.39 10.32 -22.10
C LYS A 279 -0.89 9.18 -21.20
N SER A 280 0.02 8.40 -20.61
CA SER A 280 -0.29 7.28 -19.73
C SER A 280 -0.61 7.71 -18.29
N TYR A 281 -0.39 8.98 -17.93
CA TYR A 281 -0.58 9.48 -16.57
C TYR A 281 -1.97 10.06 -16.35
N ASP A 282 -2.79 9.33 -15.62
CA ASP A 282 -4.04 9.83 -15.04
C ASP A 282 -3.82 10.30 -13.59
N GLU A 283 -4.05 11.59 -13.31
CA GLU A 283 -3.88 12.17 -11.97
C GLU A 283 -4.85 11.57 -10.93
N ASP A 284 -6.11 11.29 -11.31
CA ASP A 284 -7.10 10.72 -10.41
C ASP A 284 -6.73 9.28 -10.00
N ALA A 285 -6.17 8.51 -10.92
CA ALA A 285 -5.78 7.12 -10.70
C ALA A 285 -4.38 6.94 -10.11
N HIS A 286 -3.44 7.86 -10.38
CA HIS A 286 -2.03 7.65 -10.07
C HIS A 286 -1.42 8.64 -9.09
N PHE A 287 -1.91 9.89 -8.98
CA PHE A 287 -1.27 10.87 -8.10
C PHE A 287 -1.62 10.61 -6.64
N PRO A 288 -0.67 10.21 -5.78
CA PRO A 288 -0.97 9.94 -4.40
C PRO A 288 -1.16 11.23 -3.61
N LEU A 289 -2.25 11.30 -2.84
CA LEU A 289 -2.48 12.32 -1.84
C LEU A 289 -2.04 11.79 -0.46
N LEU A 290 -1.40 12.64 0.33
CA LEU A 290 -1.08 12.33 1.73
C LEU A 290 -2.30 12.64 2.60
N VAL A 291 -2.77 11.65 3.34
CA VAL A 291 -3.82 11.75 4.34
C VAL A 291 -3.20 11.51 5.71
N VAL A 292 -3.26 12.51 6.58
CA VAL A 292 -2.84 12.42 7.98
C VAL A 292 -4.08 12.42 8.86
N MET A 293 -4.23 11.40 9.71
CA MET A 293 -5.35 11.31 10.65
C MET A 293 -4.90 11.19 12.09
N THR A 294 -5.57 11.90 12.98
CA THR A 294 -5.43 11.76 14.44
C THR A 294 -6.80 11.74 15.09
N ARG A 295 -6.92 11.14 16.27
CA ARG A 295 -8.16 11.23 17.06
C ARG A 295 -8.42 12.69 17.45
N MET A 296 -9.67 13.12 17.48
CA MET A 296 -10.03 14.48 17.91
C MET A 296 -9.56 14.82 19.34
N SER A 297 -9.39 13.83 20.22
CA SER A 297 -8.84 13.99 21.56
C SER A 297 -7.33 14.26 21.58
N ASN A 298 -6.61 14.00 20.49
CA ASN A 298 -5.18 14.24 20.39
C ASN A 298 -4.93 15.75 20.29
N ARG A 299 -4.04 16.27 21.13
CA ARG A 299 -3.68 17.70 21.16
C ARG A 299 -2.70 18.06 20.06
N VAL A 300 -2.07 17.09 19.40
CA VAL A 300 -1.17 17.33 18.28
C VAL A 300 -2.01 17.76 17.07
N GLU A 301 -1.74 18.96 16.55
CA GLU A 301 -2.36 19.42 15.31
C GLU A 301 -1.85 18.59 14.14
N THR A 302 -2.77 18.10 13.32
CA THR A 302 -2.39 17.33 12.12
C THR A 302 -1.50 18.15 11.20
N ASP A 303 -1.69 19.47 11.18
CA ASP A 303 -0.99 20.40 10.29
C ASP A 303 0.45 20.70 10.74
N SER A 304 0.81 20.47 12.01
CA SER A 304 2.20 20.56 12.48
C SER A 304 2.99 19.26 12.29
N LEU A 305 2.29 18.15 12.02
CA LEU A 305 2.92 16.86 11.72
C LEU A 305 3.27 16.79 10.23
N TRP A 306 4.50 16.38 9.91
CA TRP A 306 4.95 16.16 8.53
C TRP A 306 4.85 17.40 7.64
N GLN A 307 5.21 18.57 8.19
CA GLN A 307 5.65 19.71 7.38
C GLN A 307 7.09 19.41 6.96
N VAL A 308 7.28 19.15 5.67
CA VAL A 308 8.60 18.99 5.05
C VAL A 308 8.96 20.27 4.33
#